data_AF-C6T8L9-F1
#
_entry.id   AF-C6T8L9-F1
#
_cell.length_a   1.000
_cell.length_b   1.000
_cell.length_c   1.000
_cell.angle_alpha   90.00
_cell.angle_beta   90.00
_cell.angle_gamma   90.00
#
_symmetry.space_group_name_H-M   'P 1'
#
loop_
_entity.id
_entity.type
_entity.pdbx_description
1 polymer ?
#
loop_
_entity_poly.entity_id
_entity_poly.type
_entity_poly.pdbx_seq_one_letter_code
_entity_poly.pdbx_strand_id
1 'polypeptide(L)'
;MSNDIFDRQLLAEKLLKLNNSQQSIGSLSHWCISHRKRAKEIVETWDKLFNASQKEQRVSFLYLANDILQNSRRKGSEFVNEFWKVLPAALRHVYESGDEDGRKAVTRLVDIWEERKVFGSRGQGLKDDVMGKNPLPSASNGKSSNSIKIVKRDAHSVRIKLAVGGLPEKILTAFQPILDHILMRSSLTLQCCCA
;
A
#
# COMPACT_ATOMS: atom_id res chain seq x y z
N MET A 1 10.81 17.05 -30.48
CA MET A 1 10.02 16.66 -29.30
C MET A 1 8.71 17.43 -29.38
N SER A 2 7.58 16.76 -29.54
CA SER A 2 6.28 17.44 -29.53
C SER A 2 6.03 17.98 -28.12
N ASN A 3 5.79 19.30 -28.01
CA ASN A 3 5.15 19.86 -26.83
C ASN A 3 3.66 19.53 -26.92
N ASP A 4 3.30 18.28 -26.63
CA ASP A 4 1.93 17.95 -26.28
C ASP A 4 1.55 18.84 -25.09
N ILE A 5 0.60 19.74 -25.31
CA ILE A 5 0.05 20.58 -24.25
C ILE A 5 -0.91 19.70 -23.47
N PHE A 6 -0.72 19.60 -22.16
CA PHE A 6 -1.66 18.88 -21.30
C PHE A 6 -3.01 19.59 -21.29
N ASP A 7 -4.01 18.94 -21.86
CA ASP A 7 -5.40 19.35 -21.77
C ASP A 7 -6.22 18.28 -21.01
N ARG A 8 -6.97 18.74 -20.01
CA ARG A 8 -7.87 17.91 -19.20
C ARG A 8 -9.10 17.48 -19.99
N GLN A 9 -9.58 18.28 -20.95
CA GLN A 9 -10.71 17.92 -21.79
C GLN A 9 -10.32 16.83 -22.79
N LEU A 10 -9.18 16.98 -23.48
CA LEU A 10 -8.59 15.93 -24.31
C LEU A 10 -8.35 14.61 -23.54
N LEU A 11 -7.88 14.68 -22.29
CA LEU A 11 -7.77 13.49 -21.43
C LEU A 11 -9.15 12.84 -21.20
N ALA A 12 -10.18 13.63 -20.86
CA ALA A 12 -11.52 13.13 -20.63
C ALA A 12 -12.09 12.46 -21.89
N GLU A 13 -11.92 13.06 -23.07
CA GLU A 13 -12.33 12.45 -24.34
C GLU A 13 -11.62 11.12 -24.64
N LYS A 14 -10.31 11.04 -24.37
CA LYS A 14 -9.53 9.79 -24.54
C LYS A 14 -9.99 8.71 -23.55
N LEU A 15 -10.32 9.08 -22.30
CA LEU A 15 -10.85 8.17 -21.29
C LEU A 15 -12.26 7.68 -21.62
N LEU A 16 -13.13 8.55 -22.15
CA LEU A 16 -14.48 8.15 -22.62
C LEU A 16 -14.43 7.17 -23.80
N LYS A 17 -13.43 7.32 -24.68
CA LYS A 17 -13.17 6.42 -25.82
C LYS A 17 -12.30 5.20 -25.46
N LEU A 18 -11.93 5.03 -24.19
CA LEU A 18 -11.13 3.89 -23.73
C LEU A 18 -11.89 2.58 -23.88
N ASN A 19 -11.18 1.56 -24.37
CA ASN A 19 -11.66 0.20 -24.50
C ASN A 19 -10.56 -0.78 -24.06
N ASN A 20 -10.86 -2.07 -24.07
CA ASN A 20 -9.99 -3.16 -23.63
C ASN A 20 -8.85 -3.51 -24.62
N SER A 21 -8.72 -2.83 -25.76
CA SER A 21 -7.64 -3.12 -26.71
C SER A 21 -6.29 -2.62 -26.20
N GLN A 22 -5.24 -3.42 -26.41
CA GLN A 22 -3.87 -3.08 -26.01
C GLN A 22 -3.37 -1.79 -26.66
N GLN A 23 -3.84 -1.47 -27.87
CA GLN A 23 -3.50 -0.22 -28.57
C GLN A 23 -4.13 1.00 -27.90
N SER A 24 -5.41 0.94 -27.53
CA SER A 24 -6.10 2.04 -26.84
C SER A 24 -5.48 2.30 -25.46
N ILE A 25 -5.31 1.23 -24.67
CA ILE A 25 -4.70 1.27 -23.33
C ILE A 25 -3.25 1.79 -23.42
N GLY A 26 -2.41 1.18 -24.26
CA GLY A 26 -0.99 1.51 -24.36
C GLY A 26 -0.73 2.93 -24.87
N SER A 27 -1.51 3.38 -25.87
CA SER A 27 -1.37 4.73 -26.43
C SER A 27 -1.78 5.82 -25.42
N LEU A 28 -2.90 5.63 -24.71
CA LEU A 28 -3.33 6.55 -23.65
C LEU A 28 -2.37 6.51 -22.44
N SER A 29 -1.90 5.32 -22.04
CA SER A 29 -0.89 5.18 -20.99
C SER A 29 0.39 5.95 -21.31
N HIS A 30 0.92 5.82 -22.54
CA HIS A 30 2.12 6.54 -22.95
C HIS A 30 1.94 8.06 -22.89
N TRP A 31 0.77 8.57 -23.31
CA TRP A 31 0.42 9.99 -23.23
C TRP A 31 0.25 10.47 -21.77
N CYS A 32 -0.33 9.66 -20.88
CA CYS A 32 -0.38 9.98 -19.46
C CYS A 32 1.04 10.05 -18.86
N ILE A 33 1.92 9.11 -19.23
CA ILE A 33 3.29 9.02 -18.72
C ILE A 33 4.19 10.17 -19.19
N SER A 34 4.01 10.69 -20.42
CA SER A 34 4.74 11.90 -20.85
C SER A 34 4.35 13.12 -20.00
N HIS A 35 3.09 13.18 -19.56
CA HIS A 35 2.54 14.23 -18.70
C HIS A 35 2.64 13.94 -17.20
N ARG A 36 3.60 13.12 -16.72
CA ARG A 36 3.73 12.73 -15.29
C ARG A 36 3.70 13.89 -14.28
N LYS A 37 4.16 15.09 -14.66
CA LYS A 37 4.08 16.30 -13.81
C LYS A 37 2.64 16.71 -13.45
N ARG A 38 1.65 16.24 -14.22
CA ARG A 38 0.20 16.44 -14.03
C ARG A 38 -0.48 15.17 -13.49
N ALA A 39 0.27 14.20 -12.95
CA ALA A 39 -0.26 12.91 -12.48
C ALA A 39 -1.49 13.04 -11.57
N LYS A 40 -1.47 14.00 -10.62
CA LYS A 40 -2.62 14.31 -9.76
C LYS A 40 -3.89 14.57 -10.56
N GLU A 41 -3.81 15.44 -11.56
CA GLU A 41 -4.97 15.84 -12.38
C GLU A 41 -5.41 14.75 -13.35
N ILE A 42 -4.47 13.91 -13.79
CA ILE A 42 -4.76 12.71 -14.58
C ILE A 42 -5.56 11.72 -13.72
N VAL A 43 -5.10 11.43 -12.51
CA VAL A 43 -5.77 10.50 -11.57
C VAL A 43 -7.11 11.05 -11.09
N GLU A 44 -7.23 12.35 -10.78
CA GLU A 44 -8.52 13.00 -10.47
C GLU A 44 -9.54 12.86 -11.61
N THR A 45 -9.10 12.96 -12.87
CA THR A 45 -9.99 12.88 -14.03
C THR A 45 -10.33 11.42 -14.36
N TRP A 46 -9.37 10.50 -14.18
CA TRP A 46 -9.59 9.06 -14.24
C TRP A 46 -10.62 8.61 -13.19
N ASP A 47 -10.50 9.05 -11.94
CA ASP A 47 -11.40 8.67 -10.84
C ASP A 47 -12.82 9.19 -11.05
N LYS A 48 -12.98 10.46 -11.43
CA LYS A 48 -14.29 11.04 -11.78
C LYS A 48 -15.00 10.25 -12.88
N LEU A 49 -14.29 9.92 -13.95
CA LEU A 49 -14.87 9.17 -15.07
C LEU A 49 -15.09 7.69 -14.73
N PHE A 50 -14.17 7.05 -14.02
CA PHE A 50 -14.33 5.67 -13.53
C PHE A 50 -15.62 5.48 -12.72
N ASN A 51 -15.92 6.41 -11.82
CA ASN A 51 -17.14 6.35 -11.01
C ASN A 51 -18.42 6.57 -11.85
N ALA A 52 -18.35 7.39 -12.90
CA ALA A 52 -19.43 7.61 -13.87
C ALA A 52 -19.59 6.48 -14.91
N SER A 53 -18.54 5.69 -15.17
CA SER A 53 -18.52 4.60 -16.14
C SER A 53 -19.37 3.39 -15.73
N GLN A 54 -19.84 2.65 -16.73
CA GLN A 54 -20.49 1.33 -16.58
C GLN A 54 -19.47 0.21 -16.27
N LYS A 55 -19.95 -0.95 -15.82
CA LYS A 55 -19.11 -2.03 -15.25
C LYS A 55 -18.01 -2.51 -16.19
N GLU A 56 -18.36 -2.70 -17.45
CA GLU A 56 -17.50 -3.23 -18.52
C GLU A 56 -16.37 -2.24 -18.84
N GLN A 57 -16.69 -0.94 -18.82
CA GLN A 57 -15.71 0.13 -19.02
C GLN A 57 -14.78 0.29 -17.81
N ARG A 58 -15.27 0.11 -16.57
CA ARG A 58 -14.44 0.18 -15.35
C ARG A 58 -13.27 -0.81 -15.37
N VAL A 59 -13.45 -2.01 -15.92
CA VAL A 59 -12.35 -2.99 -16.09
C VAL A 59 -11.26 -2.44 -17.03
N SER A 60 -11.64 -1.77 -18.12
CA SER A 60 -10.69 -1.11 -19.03
C SER A 60 -9.92 0.04 -18.34
N PHE A 61 -10.59 0.81 -17.47
CA PHE A 61 -9.96 1.83 -16.64
C PHE A 61 -8.93 1.24 -15.65
N LEU A 62 -9.21 0.08 -15.05
CA LEU A 62 -8.26 -0.63 -14.18
C LEU A 62 -7.04 -1.13 -14.96
N TYR A 63 -7.22 -1.65 -16.19
CA TYR A 63 -6.10 -2.05 -17.05
C TYR A 63 -5.23 -0.86 -17.47
N LEU A 64 -5.83 0.31 -17.75
CA LEU A 64 -5.08 1.55 -17.97
C LEU A 64 -4.29 1.98 -16.73
N ALA A 65 -4.91 1.98 -15.54
CA ALA A 65 -4.22 2.34 -14.30
C ALA A 65 -3.03 1.39 -14.05
N ASN A 66 -3.21 0.09 -14.29
CA ASN A 66 -2.14 -0.90 -14.20
C ASN A 66 -1.01 -0.63 -15.20
N ASP A 67 -1.29 -0.37 -16.47
CA ASP A 67 -0.24 -0.12 -17.47
C ASP A 67 0.54 1.16 -17.13
N ILE A 68 -0.16 2.23 -16.72
CA ILE A 68 0.48 3.47 -16.26
C ILE A 68 1.40 3.17 -15.06
N LEU A 69 0.92 2.46 -14.04
CA LEU A 69 1.71 2.12 -12.85
C LEU A 69 2.94 1.27 -13.17
N GLN A 70 2.82 0.28 -14.05
CA GLN A 70 3.95 -0.57 -14.43
C GLN A 70 5.00 0.20 -15.25
N ASN A 71 4.56 1.04 -16.20
CA ASN A 71 5.46 1.76 -17.10
C ASN A 71 6.00 3.08 -16.53
N SER A 72 5.28 3.74 -15.60
CA SER A 72 5.73 5.00 -14.98
C SER A 72 6.80 4.81 -13.91
N ARG A 73 6.84 3.65 -13.21
CA ARG A 73 7.75 3.40 -12.06
C ARG A 73 9.23 3.67 -12.36
N ARG A 74 9.68 3.43 -13.60
CA ARG A 74 11.07 3.72 -14.03
C ARG A 74 11.37 5.21 -14.18
N LYS A 75 10.33 6.06 -14.27
CA LYS A 75 10.44 7.52 -14.47
C LYS A 75 10.15 8.33 -13.19
N GLY A 76 9.44 7.74 -12.23
CA GLY A 76 9.06 8.39 -10.97
C GLY A 76 7.94 7.67 -10.21
N SER A 77 7.60 8.18 -9.03
CA SER A 77 6.59 7.62 -8.11
C SER A 77 5.29 8.43 -8.06
N GLU A 78 5.15 9.51 -8.84
CA GLU A 78 3.98 10.41 -8.81
C GLU A 78 2.67 9.64 -9.04
N PHE A 79 2.60 8.82 -10.11
CA PHE A 79 1.42 7.99 -10.36
C PHE A 79 1.18 6.95 -9.26
N VAL A 80 2.23 6.36 -8.68
CA VAL A 80 2.11 5.40 -7.58
C VAL A 80 1.47 6.07 -6.35
N ASN A 81 1.90 7.29 -6.03
CA ASN A 81 1.41 8.06 -4.89
C ASN A 81 -0.03 8.58 -5.08
N GLU A 82 -0.39 8.98 -6.29
CA GLU A 82 -1.74 9.48 -6.60
C GLU A 82 -2.75 8.33 -6.77
N PHE A 83 -2.45 7.29 -7.55
CA PHE A 83 -3.36 6.15 -7.72
C PHE A 83 -3.61 5.40 -6.41
N TRP A 84 -2.64 5.33 -5.49
CA TRP A 84 -2.85 4.70 -4.18
C TRP A 84 -4.04 5.31 -3.39
N LYS A 85 -4.38 6.58 -3.63
CA LYS A 85 -5.48 7.26 -2.92
C LYS A 85 -6.86 6.83 -3.39
N VAL A 86 -6.99 6.36 -4.64
CA VAL A 86 -8.27 6.05 -5.29
C VAL A 86 -8.46 4.57 -5.60
N LEU A 87 -7.36 3.82 -5.82
CA LEU A 87 -7.42 2.42 -6.22
C LEU A 87 -8.14 1.50 -5.21
N PRO A 88 -7.92 1.55 -3.89
CA PRO A 88 -8.62 0.65 -2.96
C PRO A 88 -10.15 0.76 -3.05
N ALA A 89 -10.68 1.97 -3.23
CA ALA A 89 -12.10 2.19 -3.46
C ALA A 89 -12.56 1.70 -4.85
N ALA A 90 -11.79 2.00 -5.90
CA ALA A 90 -12.11 1.57 -7.26
C ALA A 90 -12.11 0.04 -7.43
N LEU A 91 -11.13 -0.65 -6.85
CA LEU A 91 -11.02 -2.11 -6.87
C LEU A 91 -12.20 -2.75 -6.13
N ARG A 92 -12.52 -2.25 -4.93
CA ARG A 92 -13.69 -2.70 -4.14
C ARG A 92 -14.98 -2.54 -4.94
N HIS A 93 -15.16 -1.39 -5.59
CA HIS A 93 -16.33 -1.13 -6.42
C HIS A 93 -16.45 -2.11 -7.60
N VAL A 94 -15.35 -2.45 -8.30
CA VAL A 94 -15.38 -3.51 -9.35
C VAL A 94 -15.55 -4.90 -8.75
N TYR A 95 -15.03 -5.18 -7.56
CA TYR A 95 -15.15 -6.49 -6.92
C TYR A 95 -16.58 -6.77 -6.40
N GLU A 96 -17.23 -5.76 -5.82
CA GLU A 96 -18.59 -5.86 -5.27
C GLU A 96 -19.67 -5.74 -6.36
N SER A 97 -19.49 -4.84 -7.34
CA SER A 97 -20.49 -4.62 -8.40
C SER A 97 -20.24 -5.46 -9.66
N GLY A 98 -19.04 -6.00 -9.85
CA GLY A 98 -18.63 -6.73 -11.04
C GLY A 98 -19.20 -8.14 -11.13
N ASP A 99 -19.09 -8.67 -12.34
CA ASP A 99 -19.29 -10.07 -12.66
C ASP A 99 -18.05 -10.91 -12.30
N GLU A 100 -18.09 -12.20 -12.65
CA GLU A 100 -16.95 -13.11 -12.49
C GLU A 100 -15.65 -12.57 -13.09
N ASP A 101 -15.72 -11.94 -14.27
CA ASP A 101 -14.53 -11.49 -14.98
C ASP A 101 -13.98 -10.18 -14.41
N GLY A 102 -14.84 -9.25 -13.97
CA GLY A 102 -14.44 -8.10 -13.15
C GLY A 102 -13.74 -8.52 -11.85
N ARG A 103 -14.27 -9.52 -11.13
CA ARG A 103 -13.64 -10.05 -9.90
C ARG A 103 -12.30 -10.73 -10.16
N LYS A 104 -12.18 -11.52 -11.22
CA LYS A 104 -10.89 -12.12 -11.65
C LYS A 104 -9.88 -11.05 -12.05
N ALA A 105 -10.30 -10.00 -12.77
CA ALA A 105 -9.45 -8.89 -13.15
C ALA A 105 -8.89 -8.16 -11.93
N VAL A 106 -9.74 -7.80 -10.95
CA VAL A 106 -9.31 -7.19 -9.69
C VAL A 106 -8.31 -8.08 -8.94
N THR A 107 -8.63 -9.36 -8.76
CA THR A 107 -7.78 -10.31 -8.04
C THR A 107 -6.40 -10.40 -8.68
N ARG A 108 -6.35 -10.61 -10.00
CA ARG A 108 -5.10 -10.69 -10.78
C ARG A 108 -4.28 -9.40 -10.71
N LEU A 109 -4.91 -8.23 -10.74
CA LEU A 109 -4.21 -6.96 -10.66
C LEU A 109 -3.56 -6.75 -9.29
N VAL A 110 -4.26 -7.07 -8.20
CA VAL A 110 -3.71 -6.99 -6.84
C VAL A 110 -2.54 -7.96 -6.67
N ASP A 111 -2.68 -9.22 -7.12
CA ASP A 111 -1.61 -10.23 -7.07
C ASP A 111 -0.34 -9.75 -7.80
N ILE A 112 -0.48 -9.19 -9.01
CA ILE A 112 0.64 -8.63 -9.79
C ILE A 112 1.30 -7.44 -9.07
N TRP A 113 0.52 -6.60 -8.38
CA TRP A 113 1.05 -5.44 -7.68
C TRP A 113 1.80 -5.80 -6.40
N GLU A 114 1.38 -6.86 -5.70
CA GLU A 114 2.09 -7.42 -4.57
C GLU A 114 3.38 -8.11 -5.00
N GLU A 115 3.30 -9.04 -5.97
CA GLU A 115 4.45 -9.77 -6.54
C GLU A 115 5.56 -8.80 -7.00
N ARG A 116 5.18 -7.77 -7.76
CA ARG A 116 6.11 -6.77 -8.31
C ARG A 116 6.40 -5.60 -7.36
N LYS A 117 5.89 -5.66 -6.13
CA LYS A 117 6.03 -4.64 -5.07
C LYS A 117 5.73 -3.22 -5.58
N VAL A 118 4.67 -3.06 -6.38
CA VAL A 118 4.29 -1.79 -7.03
C VAL A 118 4.11 -0.67 -6.01
N PHE A 119 3.48 -0.99 -4.87
CA PHE A 119 3.26 -0.08 -3.75
C PHE A 119 4.18 -0.35 -2.54
N GLY A 120 5.21 -1.19 -2.70
CA GLY A 120 6.05 -1.66 -1.59
C GLY A 120 5.24 -2.39 -0.52
N SER A 121 5.56 -2.17 0.76
CA SER A 121 4.82 -2.71 1.89
C SER A 121 3.37 -2.23 1.98
N ARG A 122 3.02 -1.09 1.37
CA ARG A 122 1.64 -0.56 1.41
C ARG A 122 0.66 -1.46 0.68
N GLY A 123 1.12 -2.22 -0.33
CA GLY A 123 0.29 -3.16 -1.08
C GLY A 123 0.02 -4.48 -0.36
N GLN A 124 0.75 -4.80 0.71
CA GLN A 124 0.53 -6.01 1.50
C GLN A 124 -0.82 -5.90 2.22
N GLY A 125 -1.69 -6.90 2.03
CA GLY A 125 -3.06 -6.87 2.56
C GLY A 125 -4.05 -6.02 1.76
N LEU A 126 -3.67 -5.41 0.62
CA LEU A 126 -4.63 -4.78 -0.31
C LEU A 126 -5.67 -5.79 -0.80
N LYS A 127 -5.27 -7.05 -0.95
CA LYS A 127 -6.15 -8.17 -1.31
C LYS A 127 -7.23 -8.37 -0.26
N ASP A 128 -6.83 -8.45 1.01
CA ASP A 128 -7.75 -8.63 2.14
C ASP A 128 -8.66 -7.41 2.38
N ASP A 129 -8.21 -6.18 2.09
CA ASP A 129 -9.06 -4.98 2.15
C ASP A 129 -10.12 -4.93 1.03
N VAL A 130 -9.75 -5.33 -0.19
CA VAL A 130 -10.66 -5.34 -1.35
C VAL A 130 -11.64 -6.51 -1.31
N MET A 131 -11.22 -7.66 -0.79
CA MET A 131 -12.02 -8.90 -0.72
C MET A 131 -12.69 -9.12 0.65
N GLY A 132 -12.29 -8.36 1.68
CA GLY A 132 -12.77 -8.48 3.05
C GLY A 132 -14.04 -7.66 3.34
N LYS A 133 -14.90 -8.22 4.19
CA LYS A 133 -16.25 -7.68 4.49
C LYS A 133 -16.29 -6.42 5.39
N ASN A 134 -15.17 -5.73 5.61
CA ASN A 134 -15.14 -4.54 6.47
C ASN A 134 -14.87 -3.25 5.66
N PRO A 135 -15.70 -2.20 5.81
CA PRO A 135 -15.42 -0.90 5.21
C PRO A 135 -14.26 -0.19 5.93
N LEU A 136 -13.32 0.35 5.15
CA LEU A 136 -12.25 1.21 5.66
C LEU A 136 -12.82 2.51 6.27
N PRO A 137 -12.34 2.94 7.46
CA PRO A 137 -12.52 4.31 7.88
C PRO A 137 -11.59 5.22 7.06
N SER A 138 -12.17 6.22 6.38
CA SER A 138 -11.41 7.26 5.69
C SER A 138 -10.39 7.91 6.63
N ALA A 139 -9.14 8.00 6.17
CA ALA A 139 -8.06 8.59 6.93
C ALA A 139 -8.34 10.07 7.24
N SER A 140 -8.64 10.38 8.51
CA SER A 140 -8.60 11.74 9.02
C SER A 140 -8.03 11.80 10.44
N ASN A 141 -7.01 12.65 10.57
CA ASN A 141 -6.39 13.21 11.78
C ASN A 141 -5.85 12.30 12.89
N GLY A 142 -4.68 12.70 13.41
CA GLY A 142 -3.99 12.04 14.51
C GLY A 142 -4.42 12.51 15.91
N LYS A 143 -3.60 12.12 16.89
CA LYS A 143 -3.78 12.22 18.37
C LYS A 143 -4.60 11.08 18.98
N SER A 144 -3.96 9.90 19.05
CA SER A 144 -4.29 8.93 20.11
C SER A 144 -3.82 9.50 21.45
N SER A 145 -4.77 9.85 22.32
CA SER A 145 -4.54 10.09 23.74
C SER A 145 -5.37 9.07 24.50
N ASN A 146 -4.70 8.02 24.99
CA ASN A 146 -5.35 6.93 25.70
C ASN A 146 -5.77 7.39 27.10
N SER A 147 -7.07 7.62 27.31
CA SER A 147 -7.60 7.87 28.64
C SER A 147 -7.60 6.59 29.48
N ILE A 148 -6.63 6.44 30.38
CA ILE A 148 -6.61 5.36 31.37
C ILE A 148 -7.79 5.58 32.33
N LYS A 149 -8.81 4.73 32.26
CA LYS A 149 -9.91 4.71 33.23
C LYS A 149 -9.44 4.02 34.52
N ILE A 150 -8.97 4.83 35.47
CA ILE A 150 -8.63 4.37 36.82
C ILE A 150 -9.92 3.95 37.54
N VAL A 151 -10.16 2.65 37.63
CA VAL A 151 -11.20 2.10 38.52
C VAL A 151 -10.63 2.07 39.93
N LYS A 152 -11.15 2.97 40.77
CA LYS A 152 -10.95 3.00 42.21
C LYS A 152 -11.43 1.69 42.83
N ARG A 153 -10.59 1.01 43.60
CA ARG A 153 -11.00 -0.06 44.51
C ARG A 153 -10.19 0.01 45.79
N ASP A 154 -10.87 0.41 46.86
CA ASP A 154 -10.26 0.74 48.14
C ASP A 154 -9.72 -0.51 48.86
N ALA A 155 -8.59 -0.35 49.53
CA ALA A 155 -7.96 -1.40 50.33
C ALA A 155 -8.62 -1.51 51.71
N HIS A 156 -8.87 -2.72 52.22
CA HIS A 156 -8.95 -2.99 53.66
C HIS A 156 -8.76 -4.49 53.98
N SER A 157 -8.22 -4.73 55.18
CA SER A 157 -8.09 -6.03 55.88
C SER A 157 -6.97 -7.00 55.45
N VAL A 158 -5.83 -6.85 56.14
CA VAL A 158 -4.84 -7.91 56.33
C VAL A 158 -5.39 -8.98 57.27
N ARG A 159 -5.27 -10.27 56.92
CA ARG A 159 -5.15 -11.32 57.95
C ARG A 159 -4.26 -12.47 57.51
N ILE A 160 -3.17 -12.64 58.26
CA ILE A 160 -2.15 -13.69 58.09
C ILE A 160 -2.72 -15.07 58.49
N LYS A 161 -2.37 -16.11 57.73
CA LYS A 161 -2.18 -17.48 58.24
C LYS A 161 -0.98 -18.14 57.55
N LEU A 162 -0.03 -18.64 58.34
CA LEU A 162 1.08 -19.48 57.90
C LEU A 162 0.61 -20.92 57.63
N ALA A 163 1.22 -21.58 56.64
CA ALA A 163 1.31 -23.05 56.57
C ALA A 163 2.59 -23.49 55.82
N VAL A 164 3.62 -23.79 56.60
CA VAL A 164 4.62 -24.88 56.46
C VAL A 164 5.03 -25.37 55.04
N GLY A 165 6.33 -25.18 54.73
CA GLY A 165 7.20 -26.27 54.26
C GLY A 165 7.48 -26.42 52.76
N GLY A 166 8.65 -25.95 52.28
CA GLY A 166 9.19 -26.30 50.95
C GLY A 166 10.24 -25.31 50.38
N LEU A 167 11.52 -25.61 50.54
CA LEU A 167 12.73 -25.00 49.94
C LEU A 167 13.49 -26.17 49.23
N PRO A 168 14.35 -26.08 48.16
CA PRO A 168 15.20 -24.98 47.64
C PRO A 168 15.05 -24.75 46.08
N GLU A 169 15.84 -23.97 45.31
CA GLU A 169 16.63 -22.72 45.52
C GLU A 169 16.83 -21.97 44.16
N LYS A 170 17.40 -20.75 44.22
CA LYS A 170 18.28 -20.05 43.25
C LYS A 170 18.27 -20.47 41.76
N ILE A 171 17.81 -19.55 40.90
CA ILE A 171 18.41 -19.33 39.57
C ILE A 171 18.94 -17.89 39.50
N LEU A 172 20.26 -17.76 39.53
CA LEU A 172 21.00 -16.57 39.10
C LEU A 172 21.47 -16.78 37.66
N THR A 173 21.80 -15.68 36.96
CA THR A 173 22.42 -15.65 35.61
C THR A 173 21.40 -15.93 34.48
N ALA A 174 21.35 -15.18 33.37
CA ALA A 174 22.35 -14.29 32.78
C ALA A 174 21.81 -12.91 32.34
N PHE A 175 22.56 -11.86 32.67
CA PHE A 175 22.71 -10.67 31.83
C PHE A 175 24.02 -10.82 31.01
N GLN A 176 24.15 -10.07 29.91
CA GLN A 176 25.16 -10.22 28.83
C GLN A 176 24.96 -11.53 28.02
N PRO A 177 24.82 -11.48 26.68
CA PRO A 177 25.71 -10.69 25.80
C PRO A 177 25.01 -9.95 24.63
N ILE A 178 25.11 -8.61 24.60
CA ILE A 178 24.93 -7.81 23.36
C ILE A 178 26.07 -6.79 23.27
N LEU A 179 27.30 -7.29 23.14
CA LEU A 179 28.50 -6.45 23.05
C LEU A 179 29.61 -7.05 22.15
N ASP A 180 29.24 -7.95 21.23
CA ASP A 180 30.20 -8.71 20.40
C ASP A 180 29.91 -8.65 18.88
N HIS A 181 29.28 -7.57 18.40
CA HIS A 181 29.10 -7.37 16.95
C HIS A 181 29.28 -5.92 16.46
N ILE A 182 29.64 -4.98 17.34
CA ILE A 182 29.98 -3.59 16.98
C ILE A 182 31.49 -3.44 16.68
N LEU A 183 32.34 -4.41 17.06
CA LEU A 183 33.80 -4.38 16.85
C LEU A 183 34.29 -5.20 15.65
N MET A 184 33.51 -5.24 14.55
CA MET A 184 33.87 -5.96 13.31
C MET A 184 33.86 -5.04 12.07
N ARG A 185 34.27 -3.78 12.23
CA ARG A 185 34.39 -2.81 11.12
C ARG A 185 35.61 -1.89 11.15
N SER A 186 36.71 -2.34 11.79
CA SER A 186 37.93 -1.53 11.99
C SER A 186 39.24 -2.36 11.98
N SER A 187 39.36 -3.36 11.11
CA SER A 187 40.64 -4.11 10.93
C SER A 187 40.83 -4.81 9.58
N LEU A 188 40.22 -4.30 8.49
CA LEU A 188 40.49 -4.77 7.11
C LEU A 188 41.23 -3.71 6.27
N THR A 189 42.20 -3.07 6.89
CA THR A 189 43.26 -2.29 6.25
C THR A 189 44.59 -2.74 6.85
N LEU A 190 45.58 -3.06 6.00
CA LEU A 190 46.86 -3.74 6.29
C LEU A 190 46.76 -5.26 6.56
N GLN A 191 46.68 -6.07 5.47
CA GLN A 191 47.62 -7.20 5.32
C GLN A 191 47.79 -7.66 3.85
N CYS A 192 48.08 -6.72 2.94
CA CYS A 192 48.56 -7.01 1.57
C CYS A 192 49.95 -6.41 1.34
N CYS A 193 50.94 -6.87 2.12
CA CYS A 193 52.37 -6.76 1.82
C CYS A 193 53.09 -7.98 2.43
N CYS A 194 54.12 -8.47 1.74
CA CYS A 194 55.06 -9.52 2.17
C CYS A 194 54.51 -10.97 2.26
N ALA A 195 54.48 -11.65 1.10
CA ALA A 195 55.35 -12.81 0.84
C ALA A 195 55.46 -13.01 -0.68
#